data_AF-A0A2T6KHD6-F1
#
_entry.id   AF-A0A2T6KHD6-F1
#
_cell.length_a   1.000
_cell.length_b   1.000
_cell.length_c   1.000
_cell.angle_alpha   90.00
_cell.angle_beta   90.00
_cell.angle_gamma   90.00
#
_symmetry.space_group_name_H-M   'P 1'
#
loop_
_entity.id
_entity.type
_entity.pdbx_description
1 polymer ?
#
loop_
_entity_poly.entity_id
_entity_poly.type
_entity_poly.pdbx_seq_one_letter_code
_entity_poly.pdbx_strand_id
1 'polypeptide(L)' 'MSEPDPKDELVTHLPALRAFALSLTRNRATADDMMQDTVLKAWSNMDKFTPGTNMRAWLFTILRNNF' A
#
# COMPACT_ATOMS: atom_id res chain seq x y z
N MET A 1 -24.49 -2.07 -6.02
CA MET A 1 -23.10 -1.88 -6.50
C MET A 1 -22.27 -2.93 -5.81
N SER A 2 -21.61 -3.82 -6.56
CA SER A 2 -20.63 -4.73 -5.97
C SER A 2 -19.47 -3.89 -5.43
N GLU A 3 -18.95 -4.24 -4.26
CA GLU A 3 -17.73 -3.61 -3.75
C GLU A 3 -16.57 -3.87 -4.73
N PRO A 4 -15.69 -2.89 -4.98
CA PRO A 4 -14.55 -3.07 -5.86
C PRO A 4 -13.64 -4.19 -5.33
N ASP A 5 -12.99 -4.92 -6.24
CA ASP A 5 -11.98 -5.92 -5.85
C ASP A 5 -10.87 -5.18 -5.06
N PRO A 6 -10.53 -5.63 -3.85
CA PRO A 6 -9.42 -5.05 -3.07
C PRO A 6 -8.11 -4.92 -3.85
N LYS A 7 -7.86 -5.79 -4.83
CA LYS A 7 -6.67 -5.71 -5.70
C LYS A 7 -6.71 -4.50 -6.62
N ASP A 8 -7.89 -4.18 -7.16
CA ASP A 8 -8.07 -3.00 -7.99
C ASP A 8 -7.94 -1.73 -7.15
N GLU A 9 -8.54 -1.72 -5.95
CA GLU A 9 -8.44 -0.60 -5.02
C GLU A 9 -6.98 -0.34 -4.58
N LEU A 10 -6.21 -1.41 -4.31
CA LEU A 10 -4.78 -1.31 -4.01
C LEU A 10 -4.00 -0.57 -5.10
N VAL A 11 -4.25 -0.88 -6.37
CA VAL A 11 -3.54 -0.27 -7.50
C VAL A 11 -3.78 1.24 -7.57
N THR A 12 -4.98 1.70 -7.21
CA THR A 12 -5.30 3.14 -7.18
C THR A 12 -4.47 3.94 -6.15
N HIS A 13 -3.91 3.27 -5.14
CA HIS A 13 -3.15 3.89 -4.06
C HIS A 13 -1.63 3.86 -4.24
N LEU A 14 -1.11 3.17 -5.27
CA LEU A 14 0.33 3.08 -5.52
C LEU A 14 1.04 4.44 -5.66
N PRO A 15 0.48 5.45 -6.37
CA PRO A 15 1.14 6.76 -6.47
C PRO A 15 1.26 7.45 -5.11
N ALA A 16 0.24 7.32 -4.25
CA ALA A 16 0.24 7.92 -2.93
C ALA A 16 1.23 7.22 -1.98
N LEU A 17 1.33 5.90 -2.04
CA LEU A 17 2.33 5.12 -1.29
C LEU A 17 3.75 5.52 -1.68
N ARG A 18 4.02 5.63 -3.00
CA ARG A 18 5.33 6.04 -3.51
C ARG A 18 5.69 7.45 -3.06
N ALA A 19 4.77 8.40 -3.15
CA ALA A 19 4.99 9.78 -2.69
C ALA A 19 5.30 9.83 -1.18
N PHE A 20 4.60 9.03 -0.38
CA PHE A 20 4.84 8.94 1.05
C PHE A 20 6.21 8.30 1.37
N ALA A 21 6.55 7.17 0.75
CA ALA A 21 7.85 6.52 0.89
C ALA A 21 9.00 7.47 0.50
N LEU A 22 8.82 8.28 -0.55
CA LEU A 22 9.79 9.28 -0.97
C LEU A 22 9.96 10.39 0.09
N SER A 23 8.88 10.80 0.75
CA SER A 23 8.94 11.80 1.83
C SER A 23 9.73 11.31 3.06
N LEU A 24 9.72 10.00 3.33
CA LEU A 24 10.44 9.37 4.43
C LEU A 24 11.92 9.15 4.10
N THR A 25 12.19 8.59 2.92
CA THR A 25 13.53 8.12 2.55
C THR A 25 14.39 9.21 1.92
N ARG A 26 13.78 10.23 1.29
CA ARG A 26 14.45 11.23 0.45
C ARG A 26 15.34 10.61 -0.65
N ASN A 27 15.10 9.34 -0.99
CA ASN A 27 15.84 8.58 -1.98
C ASN A 27 14.85 7.81 -2.84
N ARG A 28 14.90 8.01 -4.17
CA ARG A 28 13.96 7.38 -5.10
C ARG A 28 14.06 5.85 -5.12
N ALA A 29 15.27 5.29 -5.13
CA ALA A 29 15.47 3.85 -5.15
C ALA A 29 14.93 3.21 -3.86
N THR A 30 15.32 3.76 -2.71
CA THR A 30 14.84 3.28 -1.41
C THR A 30 13.32 3.43 -1.25
N ALA A 31 12.74 4.51 -1.78
CA ALA A 31 11.29 4.69 -1.78
C ALA A 31 10.56 3.65 -2.65
N ASP A 32 11.13 3.33 -3.81
CA ASP A 32 10.58 2.33 -4.72
C ASP A 32 10.67 0.92 -4.12
N ASP A 33 11.76 0.59 -3.46
CA ASP A 33 11.94 -0.69 -2.74
C ASP A 33 10.94 -0.81 -1.57
N MET A 34 10.81 0.23 -0.75
CA MET A 34 9.84 0.26 0.36
C MET A 34 8.39 0.13 -0.14
N MET A 35 8.05 0.78 -1.24
CA MET A 35 6.73 0.68 -1.85
C MET A 35 6.48 -0.74 -2.37
N GLN A 36 7.45 -1.35 -3.04
CA GLN A 36 7.34 -2.74 -3.50
C GLN A 36 7.12 -3.72 -2.34
N ASP A 37 7.92 -3.64 -1.28
CA ASP A 37 7.76 -4.50 -0.10
C ASP A 37 6.40 -4.34 0.56
N THR A 38 5.90 -3.10 0.62
CA THR A 38 4.57 -2.80 1.13
C THR A 38 3.49 -3.48 0.29
N VAL A 39 3.59 -3.36 -1.04
CA VAL A 39 2.64 -3.98 -1.97
C VAL A 39 2.67 -5.50 -1.89
N LEU A 40 3.86 -6.11 -1.83
CA LEU A 40 4.01 -7.57 -1.69
C LEU A 40 3.39 -8.09 -0.39
N LYS A 41 3.59 -7.38 0.72
CA LYS A 41 2.97 -7.73 2.01
C LYS A 41 1.45 -7.54 1.98
N ALA A 42 0.96 -6.43 1.41
CA ALA A 42 -0.47 -6.19 1.24
C ALA A 42 -1.11 -7.28 0.37
N TRP A 43 -0.49 -7.62 -0.76
CA TRP A 43 -0.97 -8.66 -1.66
C TRP A 43 -1.05 -10.03 -0.98
N SER A 44 -0.02 -10.38 -0.19
CA SER A 44 0.05 -11.65 0.53
C SER A 44 -0.88 -11.74 1.74
N ASN A 45 -1.43 -10.61 2.20
CA ASN A 45 -2.36 -10.52 3.33
C ASN A 45 -3.73 -9.99 2.91
N MET A 46 -4.08 -10.08 1.62
CA MET A 46 -5.33 -9.54 1.09
C MET A 46 -6.56 -10.23 1.69
N ASP A 47 -6.41 -11.49 2.12
CA ASP A 47 -7.41 -12.25 2.88
C ASP A 47 -7.73 -11.64 4.26
N LYS A 48 -6.83 -10.83 4.81
CA LYS A 48 -7.02 -10.11 6.08
C LYS A 48 -7.62 -8.72 5.90
N PHE A 49 -7.76 -8.26 4.66
CA PHE A 49 -8.42 -6.99 4.37
C PHE A 49 -9.93 -7.21 4.32
N THR A 50 -10.68 -6.31 4.96
CA THR A 50 -12.14 -6.30 4.90
C THR A 50 -12.58 -5.35 3.78
N PRO A 51 -13.20 -5.85 2.68
CA PRO A 51 -13.76 -4.99 1.65
C PRO A 51 -14.72 -3.93 2.21
N GLY A 52 -14.74 -2.75 1.59
CA GLY A 52 -15.54 -1.61 2.06
C GLY A 52 -14.90 -0.83 3.22
N THR A 53 -13.79 -1.30 3.79
CA THR A 53 -12.98 -0.52 4.75
C THR A 53 -11.90 0.30 4.03
N ASN A 54 -11.16 1.13 4.78
CA ASN A 54 -10.23 2.09 4.19
C ASN A 54 -8.91 1.42 3.74
N MET A 55 -8.81 1.06 2.46
CA MET A 55 -7.61 0.48 1.85
C MET A 55 -6.37 1.37 2.06
N ARG A 56 -6.50 2.69 1.88
CA ARG A 56 -5.38 3.63 2.06
C ARG A 56 -4.81 3.55 3.48
N ALA A 57 -5.65 3.56 4.51
CA ALA A 57 -5.22 3.48 5.89
C ALA A 57 -4.53 2.14 6.19
N TRP A 58 -5.07 1.04 5.65
CA TRP A 58 -4.48 -0.29 5.79
C TRP A 58 -3.10 -0.38 5.12
N LEU A 59 -2.96 0.09 3.88
CA LEU A 59 -1.67 0.12 3.17
C LEU A 59 -0.62 0.98 3.88
N PHE A 60 -1.01 2.14 4.41
CA PHE A 60 -0.10 3.02 5.17
C PHE A 60 0.29 2.42 6.52
N THR A 61 -0.53 1.55 7.10
CA THR A 61 -0.20 0.77 8.30
C THR A 61 0.89 -0.25 7.98
N ILE A 62 0.75 -0.99 6.87
CA ILE A 62 1.77 -1.94 6.40
C ILE A 62 3.08 -1.21 6.11
N LEU A 63 3.04 -0.07 5.40
CA LEU A 63 4.23 0.70 5.05
C LEU A 63 4.97 1.17 6.31
N ARG A 64 4.25 1.70 7.31
CA ARG A 64 4.86 2.15 8.59
C ARG A 64 5.43 1.01 9.41
N ASN A 65 4.90 -0.19 9.31
CA ASN A 65 5.47 -1.37 9.98
C ASN A 65 6.73 -1.90 9.27
N ASN A 66 7.02 -1.43 8.06
CA ASN A 66 8.19 -1.81 7.26
C ASN A 66 9.34 -0.79 7.34
N PHE A 67 9.13 0.37 7.98
CA PHE A 67 10.12 1.44 8.17
C PHE A 67 10.50 1.56 9.64
#